data_AF-A0A8X6Q4X2-F1
#
_entry.id   AF-A0A8X6Q4X2-F1
#
_cell.length_a   1.000
_cell.length_b   1.000
_cell.length_c   1.000
_cell.angle_alpha   90.00
_cell.angle_beta   90.00
_cell.angle_gamma   90.00
#
_symmetry.space_group_name_H-M   'P 1'
#
loop_
_entity.id
_entity.type
_entity.pdbx_description
1 polymer ?
#
loop_
_entity_poly.entity_id
_entity_poly.type
_entity_poly.pdbx_seq_one_letter_code
_entity_poly.pdbx_strand_id
1 'polypeptide(L)'
;MPKYSHRATPQQFNTMINYIKAHPNMINGKLSPVLKRSERHALWQQLSFSLNKSAFGAKKTANQWKRVWIHLKCDVKGKIAEQERRKRNGENYEPLVHHHKKIADMLAVIPSECESVAKRLALSDEEEDDYFIKTEGNVLSSTVNNTSTPIVLSLRENKNRTEELETENSCDGSQESNPTNLEFPTMPLYKDFVSTNPKKRKRHRNETEDENLCNVVKIEKEKAATFAEIAAALTTSNENENKRLKIEEHRNRLISERNEIFRSILEHFIS
;
A
#
# COMPACT_ATOMS: atom_id res chain seq x y z
N MET A 1 30.48 4.97 -3.70
CA MET A 1 29.05 4.92 -3.31
C MET A 1 28.21 4.97 -4.59
N PRO A 2 27.50 3.90 -4.97
CA PRO A 2 26.65 3.91 -6.16
C PRO A 2 25.56 4.98 -6.01
N LYS A 3 25.44 5.88 -6.98
CA LYS A 3 24.38 6.89 -7.01
C LYS A 3 23.06 6.17 -7.27
N TYR A 4 22.16 6.15 -6.28
CA TYR A 4 20.85 5.55 -6.46
C TYR A 4 20.06 6.33 -7.51
N SER A 5 19.57 5.64 -8.54
CA SER A 5 18.68 6.25 -9.52
C SER A 5 17.36 6.63 -8.84
N HIS A 6 16.92 7.87 -9.00
CA HIS A 6 15.61 8.32 -8.51
C HIS A 6 14.44 7.60 -9.21
N ARG A 7 14.70 6.99 -10.37
CA ARG A 7 13.71 6.30 -11.19
C ARG A 7 13.66 4.82 -10.83
N ALA A 8 12.45 4.29 -10.73
CA ALA A 8 12.22 2.87 -10.54
C ALA A 8 12.64 2.10 -11.80
N THR A 9 13.27 0.94 -11.61
CA THR A 9 13.69 0.10 -12.74
C THR A 9 12.49 -0.66 -13.33
N PRO A 10 12.58 -1.14 -14.59
CA PRO A 10 11.53 -1.98 -15.18
C PRO A 10 11.21 -3.22 -14.33
N GLN A 11 12.22 -3.82 -13.69
CA GLN A 11 12.04 -4.95 -12.79
C GLN A 11 11.23 -4.56 -11.55
N GLN A 12 11.52 -3.40 -10.93
CA GLN A 12 10.72 -2.89 -9.81
C GLN A 12 9.27 -2.63 -10.22
N PHE A 13 9.02 -2.07 -11.41
CA PHE A 13 7.66 -1.91 -11.91
C PHE A 13 6.93 -3.23 -12.11
N ASN A 14 7.60 -4.23 -12.71
CA ASN A 14 7.00 -5.56 -12.88
C ASN A 14 6.67 -6.22 -11.54
N THR A 15 7.57 -6.15 -10.55
CA THR A 15 7.32 -6.65 -9.19
C THR A 15 6.14 -5.93 -8.54
N MET A 16 6.06 -4.60 -8.68
CA MET A 16 4.95 -3.81 -8.15
C MET A 16 3.61 -4.22 -8.77
N ILE A 17 3.55 -4.33 -10.10
CA ILE A 17 2.34 -4.73 -10.84
C ILE A 17 1.89 -6.13 -10.41
N ASN A 18 2.82 -7.10 -10.34
CA ASN A 18 2.50 -8.47 -9.93
C ASN A 18 1.98 -8.54 -8.49
N TYR A 19 2.59 -7.79 -7.57
CA TYR A 19 2.16 -7.73 -6.17
C TYR A 19 0.76 -7.12 -6.04
N ILE A 20 0.47 -6.04 -6.76
CA ILE A 20 -0.85 -5.40 -6.78
C ILE A 20 -1.91 -6.32 -7.36
N LYS A 21 -1.57 -7.06 -8.43
CA LYS A 21 -2.47 -8.04 -9.04
C LYS A 21 -2.87 -9.15 -8.05
N ALA A 22 -1.94 -9.57 -7.21
CA ALA A 22 -2.20 -10.55 -6.15
C ALA A 22 -3.01 -9.97 -4.97
N HIS A 23 -3.02 -8.64 -4.80
CA HIS A 23 -3.67 -7.95 -3.68
C HIS A 23 -4.57 -6.80 -4.16
N PRO A 24 -5.67 -7.08 -4.90
CA PRO A 24 -6.53 -6.02 -5.46
C PRO A 24 -7.13 -5.08 -4.40
N ASN A 25 -7.34 -5.59 -3.18
CA ASN A 25 -7.85 -4.82 -2.04
C ASN A 25 -6.90 -3.69 -1.60
N MET A 26 -5.62 -3.76 -1.96
CA MET A 26 -4.61 -2.74 -1.60
C MET A 26 -4.84 -1.42 -2.35
N ILE A 27 -5.36 -1.48 -3.58
CA ILE A 27 -5.50 -0.32 -4.48
C ILE A 27 -6.93 0.23 -4.54
N ASN A 28 -7.90 -0.52 -4.05
CA ASN A 28 -9.28 -0.09 -3.98
C ASN A 28 -9.39 0.99 -2.89
N GLY A 29 -9.69 2.24 -3.30
CA GLY A 29 -9.82 3.36 -2.37
C GLY A 29 -10.93 3.15 -1.35
N LYS A 30 -11.98 2.39 -1.72
CA LYS A 30 -13.06 1.99 -0.82
C LYS A 30 -12.51 1.08 0.27
N LEU A 31 -12.65 1.50 1.53
CA LEU A 31 -12.44 0.61 2.67
C LEU A 31 -13.54 -0.46 2.59
N SER A 32 -13.16 -1.67 2.21
CA SER A 32 -14.05 -2.82 2.41
C SER A 32 -14.15 -3.06 3.91
N PRO A 33 -15.31 -3.47 4.46
CA PRO A 33 -15.40 -3.89 5.86
C PRO A 33 -14.38 -4.99 6.21
N VAL A 34 -13.91 -5.71 5.19
CA VAL A 34 -12.89 -6.76 5.30
C VAL A 34 -11.48 -6.21 5.49
N LEU A 35 -11.14 -5.02 4.96
CA LEU A 35 -9.76 -4.52 4.97
C LEU A 35 -9.62 -3.23 5.78
N LYS A 36 -8.95 -3.34 6.93
CA LYS A 36 -8.67 -2.19 7.80
C LYS A 36 -7.58 -1.29 7.19
N ARG A 37 -7.56 0.01 7.57
CA ARG A 37 -6.51 0.96 7.13
C ARG A 37 -5.11 0.46 7.50
N SER A 38 -4.97 -0.15 8.68
CA SER A 38 -3.70 -0.75 9.15
C SER A 38 -3.19 -1.87 8.24
N GLU A 39 -4.07 -2.75 7.79
CA GLU A 39 -3.71 -3.86 6.88
C GLU A 39 -3.28 -3.33 5.51
N ARG A 40 -3.97 -2.32 4.97
CA ARG A 40 -3.56 -1.65 3.73
C ARG A 40 -2.17 -1.03 3.87
N HIS A 41 -1.88 -0.39 5.00
CA HIS A 41 -0.56 0.17 5.26
C HIS A 41 0.52 -0.92 5.34
N ALA A 42 0.23 -2.04 6.02
CA ALA A 42 1.12 -3.18 6.10
C ALA A 42 1.44 -3.77 4.71
N LEU A 43 0.45 -3.87 3.80
CA LEU A 43 0.68 -4.31 2.42
C LEU A 43 1.63 -3.37 1.65
N TRP A 44 1.46 -2.06 1.80
CA TRP A 44 2.39 -1.08 1.20
C TRP A 44 3.79 -1.16 1.79
N GLN A 45 3.93 -1.42 3.09
CA GLN A 45 5.22 -1.65 3.73
C GLN A 45 5.90 -2.92 3.19
N GLN A 46 5.18 -4.04 3.11
CA GLN A 46 5.69 -5.29 2.55
C GLN A 46 6.14 -5.13 1.09
N LEU A 47 5.32 -4.46 0.27
CA LEU A 47 5.67 -4.14 -1.10
C LEU A 47 6.94 -3.28 -1.17
N SER A 48 7.05 -2.23 -0.36
CA SER A 48 8.22 -1.36 -0.33
C SER A 48 9.50 -2.14 0.00
N PHE A 49 9.42 -3.06 0.96
CA PHE A 49 10.54 -3.94 1.31
C PHE A 49 10.91 -4.83 0.13
N SER A 50 9.94 -5.46 -0.54
CA SER A 50 10.20 -6.29 -1.73
C SER A 50 10.84 -5.51 -2.88
N LEU A 51 10.41 -4.28 -3.14
CA LEU A 51 10.97 -3.42 -4.19
C LEU A 51 12.38 -2.92 -3.85
N ASN A 52 12.60 -2.64 -2.57
CA ASN A 52 13.88 -2.18 -2.05
C ASN A 52 14.90 -3.33 -1.86
N LYS A 53 14.52 -4.60 -2.01
CA LYS A 53 15.48 -5.73 -2.04
C LYS A 53 16.33 -5.79 -3.31
N SER A 54 15.84 -5.25 -4.43
CA SER A 54 16.61 -5.22 -5.67
C SER A 54 17.93 -4.46 -5.47
N ALA A 55 19.06 -5.06 -5.89
CA ALA A 55 20.38 -4.42 -5.79
C ALA A 55 20.43 -3.09 -6.56
N PHE A 56 19.70 -3.02 -7.67
CA PHE A 56 19.63 -1.85 -8.54
C PHE A 56 18.25 -1.20 -8.51
N GLY A 57 18.23 0.13 -8.47
CA GLY A 57 17.02 0.94 -8.62
C GLY A 57 16.76 1.92 -7.48
N ALA A 58 15.58 2.52 -7.50
CA ALA A 58 15.15 3.48 -6.49
C ALA A 58 14.85 2.77 -5.18
N LYS A 59 15.35 3.32 -4.06
CA LYS A 59 14.90 2.97 -2.72
C LYS A 59 13.89 4.01 -2.28
N LYS A 60 12.66 3.60 -2.00
CA LYS A 60 11.57 4.52 -1.62
C LYS A 60 10.80 3.96 -0.43
N THR A 61 10.21 4.84 0.36
CA THR A 61 9.30 4.46 1.45
C THR A 61 7.98 3.93 0.90
N ALA A 62 7.18 3.27 1.75
CA ALA A 62 5.85 2.77 1.40
C ALA A 62 4.96 3.88 0.79
N ASN A 63 4.93 5.06 1.40
CA ASN A 63 4.16 6.21 0.92
C ASN A 63 4.66 6.74 -0.43
N GLN A 64 5.98 6.80 -0.63
CA GLN A 64 6.55 7.19 -1.92
C GLN A 64 6.21 6.18 -3.03
N TRP A 65 6.26 4.87 -2.75
CA TRP A 65 5.84 3.85 -3.70
C TRP A 65 4.35 3.91 -4.02
N LYS A 66 3.50 4.19 -3.02
CA LYS A 66 2.07 4.46 -3.21
C LYS A 66 1.85 5.66 -4.16
N ARG A 67 2.59 6.76 -3.99
CA ARG A 67 2.54 7.90 -4.91
C ARG A 67 2.95 7.49 -6.32
N VAL A 68 4.06 6.77 -6.49
CA VAL A 68 4.53 6.26 -7.79
C VAL A 68 3.43 5.45 -8.49
N TRP A 69 2.72 4.59 -7.75
CA TRP A 69 1.59 3.82 -8.28
C TRP A 69 0.43 4.71 -8.75
N ILE A 70 0.08 5.75 -7.98
CA ILE A 70 -0.96 6.71 -8.37
C ILE A 70 -0.59 7.42 -9.67
N HIS A 71 0.64 7.93 -9.77
CA HIS A 71 1.14 8.56 -11.00
C HIS A 71 1.10 7.61 -12.19
N LEU A 72 1.55 6.37 -12.01
CA LEU A 72 1.53 5.35 -13.05
C LEU A 72 0.11 5.04 -13.54
N LYS A 73 -0.86 4.95 -12.63
CA LYS A 73 -2.28 4.80 -12.99
C LYS A 73 -2.79 5.98 -13.80
N CYS A 74 -2.50 7.21 -13.38
CA CYS A 74 -2.94 8.42 -14.08
C CYS A 74 -2.35 8.48 -15.50
N ASP A 75 -1.05 8.17 -15.65
CA ASP A 75 -0.38 8.13 -16.95
C ASP A 75 -1.00 7.06 -17.87
N VAL A 76 -1.24 5.86 -17.37
CA VAL A 76 -1.91 4.78 -18.12
C VAL A 76 -3.32 5.20 -18.55
N LYS A 77 -4.10 5.80 -17.66
CA LYS A 77 -5.44 6.31 -17.99
C LYS A 77 -5.40 7.40 -19.07
N GLY A 78 -4.46 8.34 -18.97
CA GLY A 78 -4.26 9.37 -19.98
C GLY A 78 -3.94 8.78 -21.35
N LYS A 79 -3.06 7.77 -21.39
CA LYS A 79 -2.70 7.06 -22.63
C LYS A 79 -3.89 6.30 -23.23
N ILE A 80 -4.70 5.61 -22.41
CA ILE A 80 -5.92 4.94 -22.88
C ILE A 80 -6.91 5.95 -23.46
N ALA A 81 -7.17 7.05 -22.75
CA ALA A 81 -8.09 8.09 -23.21
C ALA A 81 -7.64 8.74 -24.53
N GLU A 82 -6.34 9.03 -24.65
CA GLU A 82 -5.74 9.56 -25.89
C GLU A 82 -5.83 8.55 -27.04
N GLN A 83 -5.59 7.26 -26.77
CA GLN A 83 -5.71 6.21 -27.77
C GLN A 83 -7.16 6.09 -28.29
N GLU A 84 -8.15 6.12 -27.40
CA GLU A 84 -9.56 6.11 -27.79
C GLU A 84 -9.99 7.39 -28.55
N ARG A 85 -9.38 8.54 -28.23
CA ARG A 85 -9.57 9.78 -28.99
C ARG A 85 -9.03 9.65 -30.42
N ARG A 86 -7.79 9.17 -30.58
CA ARG A 86 -7.18 8.96 -31.90
C ARG A 86 -7.91 7.93 -32.74
N LYS A 87 -8.35 6.83 -32.11
CA LYS A 87 -9.16 5.79 -32.75
C LYS A 87 -10.46 6.35 -33.34
N ARG A 88 -11.14 7.26 -32.64
CA ARG A 88 -12.34 7.95 -33.15
C ARG A 88 -12.05 8.88 -34.34
N ASN A 89 -10.85 9.45 -34.39
CA ASN A 89 -10.41 10.31 -35.49
C ASN A 89 -9.89 9.53 -36.71
N GLY A 90 -9.77 8.20 -36.62
CA GLY A 90 -9.12 7.39 -37.65
C GLY A 90 -7.60 7.59 -37.73
N GLU A 91 -6.98 8.19 -36.71
CA GLU A 91 -5.54 8.37 -36.62
C GLU A 91 -4.87 7.04 -36.22
N ASN A 92 -3.75 6.70 -36.87
CA ASN A 92 -2.95 5.56 -36.46
C ASN A 92 -2.32 5.83 -35.09
N TYR A 93 -2.34 4.86 -34.18
CA TYR A 93 -1.83 4.99 -32.83
C TYR A 93 -0.82 3.89 -32.50
N GLU A 94 0.18 4.25 -31.71
CA GLU A 94 1.16 3.28 -31.22
C GLU A 94 0.50 2.38 -30.14
N PRO A 95 0.71 1.05 -30.19
CA PRO A 95 0.25 0.16 -29.13
C PRO A 95 0.83 0.52 -27.76
N LEU A 96 0.03 0.37 -26.69
CA LEU A 96 0.51 0.58 -25.33
C LEU A 96 1.68 -0.35 -25.01
N VAL A 97 2.72 0.21 -24.38
CA VAL A 97 3.83 -0.56 -23.82
C VAL A 97 3.30 -1.66 -22.88
N HIS A 98 3.96 -2.83 -22.90
CA HIS A 98 3.51 -4.05 -22.21
C HIS A 98 3.05 -3.86 -20.75
N HIS A 99 3.78 -3.07 -19.95
CA HIS A 99 3.41 -2.82 -18.56
C HIS A 99 2.18 -1.90 -18.44
N HIS A 100 2.01 -0.91 -19.33
CA HIS A 100 0.79 -0.11 -19.37
C HIS A 100 -0.42 -0.96 -19.73
N LYS A 101 -0.27 -1.92 -20.67
CA LYS A 101 -1.34 -2.87 -21.01
C LYS A 101 -1.77 -3.70 -19.80
N LYS A 102 -0.83 -4.27 -19.05
CA LYS A 102 -1.14 -5.01 -17.80
C LYS A 102 -1.90 -4.15 -16.78
N ILE A 103 -1.54 -2.88 -16.66
CA ILE A 103 -2.23 -1.96 -15.74
C ILE A 103 -3.61 -1.61 -16.27
N ALA A 104 -3.76 -1.37 -17.56
CA ALA A 104 -5.04 -1.16 -18.21
C ALA A 104 -6.00 -2.33 -17.96
N ASP A 105 -5.52 -3.57 -18.14
CA ASP A 105 -6.30 -4.79 -17.89
C ASP A 105 -6.75 -4.87 -16.42
N MET A 106 -5.88 -4.52 -15.47
CA MET A 106 -6.26 -4.47 -14.04
C MET A 106 -7.25 -3.36 -13.72
N LEU A 107 -7.16 -2.20 -14.40
CA LEU A 107 -8.06 -1.07 -14.17
C LEU A 107 -9.44 -1.30 -14.80
N ALA A 108 -9.51 -2.01 -15.93
CA ALA A 108 -10.78 -2.33 -16.59
C ALA A 108 -11.71 -3.19 -15.73
N VAL A 109 -11.14 -4.00 -14.83
CA VAL A 109 -11.90 -4.85 -13.88
C VAL A 109 -12.51 -4.02 -12.74
N ILE A 110 -12.03 -2.79 -12.49
CA ILE A 110 -12.49 -1.96 -11.38
C ILE A 110 -13.48 -0.92 -11.91
N PRO A 111 -14.78 -0.99 -11.54
CA PRO A 111 -15.78 -0.01 -11.95
C PRO A 111 -15.30 1.43 -11.66
N SER A 112 -15.30 2.26 -12.69
CA SER A 112 -14.70 3.61 -12.71
C SER A 112 -15.50 4.66 -11.94
N GLU A 113 -15.78 4.42 -10.66
CA GLU A 113 -16.48 5.40 -9.80
C GLU A 113 -15.54 6.42 -9.11
N CYS A 114 -14.23 6.38 -9.38
CA CYS A 114 -13.22 7.03 -8.52
C CYS A 114 -12.63 8.35 -9.06
N GLU A 115 -13.21 8.95 -10.10
CA GLU A 115 -12.61 10.10 -10.80
C GLU A 115 -12.69 11.42 -9.99
N SER A 116 -13.61 11.52 -9.03
CA SER A 116 -13.76 12.70 -8.17
C SER A 116 -12.85 12.71 -6.92
N VAL A 117 -12.21 11.58 -6.59
CA VAL A 117 -11.47 11.41 -5.31
C VAL A 117 -9.97 11.72 -5.46
N ALA A 118 -9.37 11.46 -6.64
CA ALA A 118 -7.95 11.76 -6.88
C ALA A 118 -7.62 13.27 -6.76
N LYS A 119 -8.59 14.13 -7.07
CA LYS A 119 -8.48 15.59 -6.91
C LYS A 119 -8.56 16.05 -5.44
N ARG A 120 -9.16 15.26 -4.55
CA ARG A 120 -9.25 15.58 -3.11
C ARG A 120 -8.09 14.98 -2.31
N LEU A 121 -7.64 13.76 -2.64
CA LEU A 121 -6.52 13.11 -1.95
C LEU A 121 -5.16 13.79 -2.20
N ALA A 122 -4.99 14.50 -3.32
CA ALA A 122 -3.75 15.24 -3.59
C ALA A 122 -3.60 16.53 -2.77
N LEU A 123 -4.65 16.96 -2.04
CA LEU A 123 -4.67 18.23 -1.30
C LEU A 123 -4.84 18.06 0.22
N SER A 124 -4.80 16.83 0.75
CA SER A 124 -5.03 16.58 2.19
C SER A 124 -3.92 15.75 2.87
N ASP A 125 -2.81 15.45 2.17
CA ASP A 125 -1.70 14.62 2.69
C ASP A 125 -0.52 15.48 3.23
N GLU A 126 -0.73 16.76 3.56
CA GLU A 126 0.33 17.64 4.09
C GLU A 126 0.56 17.52 5.62
N GLU A 127 -0.28 16.81 6.38
CA GLU A 127 -0.11 16.71 7.85
C GLU A 127 -0.47 15.31 8.43
N GLU A 128 0.14 14.24 7.92
CA GLU A 128 0.40 13.09 8.80
C GLU A 128 1.90 12.97 8.96
N ASP A 129 2.39 13.78 9.91
CA ASP A 129 3.69 13.60 10.55
C ASP A 129 3.91 12.12 10.84
N ASP A 130 5.14 11.68 10.65
CA ASP A 130 5.72 10.45 11.18
C ASP A 130 5.39 10.32 12.67
N TYR A 131 4.18 9.86 13.02
CA TYR A 131 3.92 9.15 14.25
C TYR A 131 4.57 7.77 14.10
N PHE A 132 5.90 7.82 13.99
CA PHE A 132 6.78 6.72 14.28
C PHE A 132 6.39 6.29 15.69
N ILE A 133 5.63 5.21 15.79
CA ILE A 133 5.47 4.50 17.05
C ILE A 133 6.89 4.09 17.41
N LYS A 134 7.57 4.89 18.24
CA LYS A 134 8.69 4.43 19.04
C LYS A 134 8.10 3.34 19.92
N THR A 135 8.08 2.12 19.40
CA THR A 135 8.07 0.94 20.24
C THR A 135 9.42 0.95 20.94
N GLU A 136 9.53 1.73 22.01
CA GLU A 136 10.64 1.59 22.94
C GLU A 136 10.55 0.16 23.46
N GLY A 137 11.52 -0.64 23.03
CA GLY A 137 11.66 -2.02 23.42
C GLY A 137 11.88 -2.06 24.92
N ASN A 138 10.84 -2.46 25.65
CA ASN A 138 11.03 -3.07 26.96
C ASN A 138 11.58 -4.48 26.73
N VAL A 139 12.89 -4.55 26.49
CA VAL A 139 13.68 -5.78 26.44
C VAL A 139 13.82 -6.25 27.89
N LEU A 140 12.89 -7.07 28.34
CA LEU A 140 13.11 -7.95 29.48
C LEU A 140 14.12 -9.02 29.06
N SER A 141 15.39 -8.77 29.38
CA SER A 141 16.42 -9.80 29.46
C SER A 141 16.03 -10.83 30.52
N SER A 142 15.49 -11.97 30.10
CA SER A 142 15.59 -13.20 30.88
C SER A 142 16.81 -13.97 30.42
N THR A 143 17.89 -13.78 31.16
CA THR A 143 19.13 -14.54 31.08
C THR A 143 18.83 -16.00 31.40
N VAL A 144 18.95 -16.89 30.41
CA VAL A 144 19.05 -18.34 30.66
C VAL A 144 20.35 -18.81 30.02
N ASN A 145 21.34 -18.96 30.88
CA ASN A 145 22.65 -19.50 30.56
C ASN A 145 22.47 -21.01 30.32
N ASN A 146 22.87 -21.53 29.16
CA ASN A 146 23.16 -22.95 28.98
C ASN A 146 24.24 -23.14 27.89
N THR A 147 25.48 -23.12 28.35
CA THR A 147 26.52 -24.14 28.11
C THR A 147 26.73 -24.67 26.68
N SER A 148 27.64 -23.98 25.99
CA SER A 148 28.84 -24.52 25.33
C SER A 148 28.85 -25.99 24.85
N THR A 149 28.79 -26.16 23.52
CA THR A 149 29.62 -27.13 22.77
C THR A 149 29.92 -26.57 21.37
N PRO A 150 31.19 -26.49 20.92
CA PRO A 150 31.54 -25.97 19.61
C PRO A 150 31.51 -27.10 18.56
N ILE A 151 30.60 -27.01 17.59
CA ILE A 151 30.64 -27.85 16.39
C ILE A 151 31.42 -27.10 15.30
N VAL A 152 32.62 -27.61 15.06
CA VAL A 152 33.48 -27.30 13.91
C VAL A 152 32.81 -27.84 12.65
N LEU A 153 32.44 -26.96 11.72
CA LEU A 153 32.13 -27.37 10.35
C LEU A 153 32.95 -26.56 9.35
N SER A 154 33.63 -27.33 8.50
CA SER A 154 34.72 -26.97 7.63
C SER A 154 34.32 -26.06 6.48
N LEU A 155 35.28 -25.20 6.09
CA LEU A 155 35.32 -24.50 4.82
C LEU A 155 35.11 -25.46 3.65
N ARG A 156 34.30 -25.04 2.67
CA ARG A 156 34.41 -25.51 1.30
C ARG A 156 34.43 -24.31 0.36
N GLU A 157 35.64 -23.95 -0.04
CA GLU A 157 35.92 -23.07 -1.17
C GLU A 157 35.40 -23.73 -2.45
N ASN A 158 34.64 -22.98 -3.25
CA ASN A 158 34.47 -23.26 -4.67
C ASN A 158 34.74 -21.96 -5.43
N LYS A 159 36.01 -21.85 -5.82
CA LYS A 159 36.57 -20.92 -6.79
C LYS A 159 36.25 -21.50 -8.17
N ASN A 160 35.62 -20.71 -9.05
CA ASN A 160 35.46 -20.86 -10.51
C ASN A 160 34.37 -19.84 -10.92
N ARG A 161 34.44 -19.05 -11.98
CA ARG A 161 35.32 -18.97 -13.13
C ARG A 161 35.00 -17.64 -13.82
N THR A 162 36.05 -16.98 -14.28
CA THR A 162 36.13 -15.81 -15.16
C THR A 162 35.41 -16.05 -16.48
N GLU A 163 34.71 -15.05 -17.01
CA GLU A 163 34.62 -14.83 -18.45
C GLU A 163 34.24 -13.36 -18.72
N GLU A 164 35.24 -12.66 -19.25
CA GLU A 164 35.19 -11.33 -19.85
C GLU A 164 34.40 -11.39 -21.16
N LEU A 165 33.61 -10.37 -21.45
CA LEU A 165 33.28 -10.00 -22.81
C LEU A 165 33.09 -8.49 -22.87
N GLU A 166 34.15 -7.85 -23.33
CA GLU A 166 34.20 -6.48 -23.79
C GLU A 166 33.33 -6.37 -25.06
N THR A 167 32.43 -5.39 -25.09
CA THR A 167 31.99 -4.79 -26.34
C THR A 167 32.06 -3.29 -26.16
N GLU A 168 33.18 -2.74 -26.61
CA GLU A 168 33.35 -1.35 -26.97
C GLU A 168 32.26 -0.98 -27.99
N ASN A 169 31.50 0.07 -27.71
CA ASN A 169 30.81 0.79 -28.77
C ASN A 169 31.00 2.28 -28.54
N SER A 170 32.10 2.74 -29.14
CA SER A 170 32.39 4.12 -29.48
C SER A 170 31.27 4.66 -30.38
N CYS A 171 30.64 5.76 -29.99
CA CYS A 171 29.94 6.63 -30.92
C CYS A 171 30.37 8.06 -30.65
N ASP A 172 31.43 8.40 -31.38
CA ASP A 172 31.87 9.71 -31.80
C ASP A 172 30.77 10.45 -32.59
N GLY A 173 30.83 11.79 -32.62
CA GLY A 173 30.20 12.59 -33.68
C GLY A 173 29.25 13.71 -33.25
N SER A 174 29.80 14.93 -33.29
CA SER A 174 29.16 16.22 -33.68
C SER A 174 28.37 16.97 -32.58
N GLN A 175 28.81 18.14 -32.08
CA GLN A 175 28.90 19.47 -32.73
C GLN A 175 27.64 19.87 -33.52
N GLU A 176 26.86 20.84 -33.01
CA GLU A 176 26.76 22.20 -33.57
C GLU A 176 25.60 23.04 -32.98
N SER A 177 25.95 24.29 -32.67
CA SER A 177 25.19 25.55 -32.66
C SER A 177 23.66 25.56 -32.84
N ASN A 178 22.96 26.22 -31.89
CA ASN A 178 22.33 27.53 -32.13
C ASN A 178 21.57 28.07 -30.89
N PRO A 179 21.80 29.32 -30.46
CA PRO A 179 20.92 30.02 -29.54
C PRO A 179 19.90 30.85 -30.34
N THR A 180 18.68 30.36 -30.50
CA THR A 180 17.58 31.20 -31.02
C THR A 180 16.99 32.00 -29.87
N ASN A 181 17.31 33.29 -29.85
CA ASN A 181 16.59 34.34 -29.14
C ASN A 181 15.09 34.23 -29.44
N LEU A 182 14.29 33.86 -28.44
CA LEU A 182 12.85 34.06 -28.44
C LEU A 182 12.55 35.35 -27.67
N GLU A 183 12.33 36.42 -28.43
CA GLU A 183 11.71 37.64 -27.93
C GLU A 183 10.33 37.32 -27.35
N PHE A 184 10.19 37.53 -26.05
CA PHE A 184 8.89 37.51 -25.40
C PHE A 184 8.16 38.82 -25.70
N PRO A 185 6.94 38.80 -26.26
CA PRO A 185 6.15 40.00 -26.42
C PRO A 185 5.78 40.55 -25.05
N THR A 186 6.16 41.80 -24.81
CA THR A 186 5.77 42.63 -23.68
C THR A 186 4.26 42.69 -23.56
N MET A 187 3.74 42.08 -22.49
CA MET A 187 2.34 42.15 -22.09
C MET A 187 1.97 43.60 -21.72
N PRO A 188 0.88 44.18 -22.28
CA PRO A 188 0.41 45.49 -21.88
C PRO A 188 -0.14 45.49 -20.46
N LEU A 189 0.36 46.45 -19.70
CA LEU A 189 -0.02 46.81 -18.34
C LEU A 189 -1.51 47.20 -18.29
N TYR A 190 -2.37 46.29 -17.84
CA TYR A 190 -3.78 46.61 -17.59
C TYR A 190 -3.91 47.44 -16.32
N LYS A 191 -4.27 48.70 -16.52
CA LYS A 191 -4.71 49.65 -15.50
C LYS A 191 -6.11 49.27 -15.01
N ASP A 192 -6.23 49.21 -13.69
CA ASP A 192 -7.32 49.74 -12.87
C ASP A 192 -8.76 49.63 -13.40
N PHE A 193 -9.54 48.75 -12.78
CA PHE A 193 -10.93 49.06 -12.45
C PHE A 193 -11.26 48.60 -11.02
N VAL A 194 -11.13 49.56 -10.12
CA VAL A 194 -11.77 49.56 -8.80
C VAL A 194 -13.28 49.64 -9.03
N SER A 195 -14.02 48.62 -8.58
CA SER A 195 -15.46 48.75 -8.33
C SER A 195 -15.82 47.98 -7.06
N THR A 196 -15.52 48.62 -5.94
CA THR A 196 -15.97 48.21 -4.60
C THR A 196 -17.43 48.61 -4.45
N ASN A 197 -18.36 47.73 -4.82
CA ASN A 197 -19.77 47.88 -4.44
C ASN A 197 -19.95 47.47 -2.97
N PRO A 198 -20.35 48.39 -2.06
CA PRO A 198 -20.62 48.04 -0.67
C PRO A 198 -21.93 47.24 -0.59
N LYS A 199 -21.80 45.90 -0.57
CA LYS A 199 -22.92 44.99 -0.28
C LYS A 199 -23.38 45.22 1.16
N LYS A 200 -24.59 45.75 1.30
CA LYS A 200 -25.32 45.90 2.56
C LYS A 200 -25.38 44.54 3.28
N ARG A 201 -24.61 44.40 4.37
CA ARG A 201 -24.64 43.23 5.26
C ARG A 201 -26.00 43.17 5.95
N LYS A 202 -26.87 42.30 5.44
CA LYS A 202 -28.07 41.83 6.13
C LYS A 202 -27.59 41.09 7.39
N ARG A 203 -27.89 41.61 8.57
CA ARG A 203 -27.61 40.94 9.85
C ARG A 203 -28.37 39.62 9.86
N HIS A 204 -27.64 38.53 9.61
CA HIS A 204 -28.16 37.18 9.78
C HIS A 204 -28.30 36.97 11.29
N ARG A 205 -29.54 36.73 11.72
CA ARG A 205 -29.87 36.39 13.11
C ARG A 205 -29.23 35.03 13.40
N ASN A 206 -28.53 34.92 14.52
CA ASN A 206 -27.84 33.72 14.98
C ASN A 206 -28.88 32.66 15.38
N GLU A 207 -29.20 31.74 14.48
CA GLU A 207 -30.00 30.52 14.77
C GLU A 207 -29.10 29.27 14.82
N THR A 208 -27.77 29.45 14.78
CA THR A 208 -26.78 28.37 14.64
C THR A 208 -26.39 27.66 15.93
N GLU A 209 -26.87 28.09 17.10
CA GLU A 209 -26.47 27.47 18.38
C GLU A 209 -27.33 26.24 18.72
N ASP A 210 -28.62 26.24 18.38
CA ASP A 210 -29.54 25.14 18.70
C ASP A 210 -29.38 23.93 17.78
N GLU A 211 -29.02 24.13 16.50
CA GLU A 211 -28.77 23.02 15.56
C GLU A 211 -27.49 22.23 15.91
N ASN A 212 -26.50 22.89 16.51
CA ASN A 212 -25.25 22.25 16.90
C ASN A 212 -25.44 21.27 18.06
N LEU A 213 -26.32 21.57 19.04
CA LEU A 213 -26.60 20.66 20.15
C LEU A 213 -27.27 19.36 19.66
N CYS A 214 -28.19 19.46 18.71
CA CYS A 214 -28.91 18.30 18.17
C CYS A 214 -27.96 17.30 17.48
N ASN A 215 -26.97 17.81 16.76
CA ASN A 215 -25.97 16.98 16.07
C ASN A 215 -25.06 16.24 17.05
N VAL A 216 -24.66 16.87 18.16
CA VAL A 216 -23.82 16.23 19.19
C VAL A 216 -24.56 15.05 19.84
N VAL A 217 -25.82 15.23 20.23
CA VAL A 217 -26.63 14.16 20.84
C VAL A 217 -26.81 12.98 19.87
N LYS A 218 -27.01 13.26 18.57
CA LYS A 218 -27.13 12.23 17.55
C LYS A 218 -25.85 11.40 17.42
N ILE A 219 -24.69 12.05 17.39
CA ILE A 219 -23.37 11.40 17.31
C ILE A 219 -23.12 10.54 18.56
N GLU A 220 -23.47 11.02 19.75
CA GLU A 220 -23.30 10.25 20.99
C GLU A 220 -24.20 9.00 21.02
N LYS A 221 -25.44 9.12 20.55
CA LYS A 221 -26.34 7.97 20.44
C LYS A 221 -25.84 6.92 19.44
N GLU A 222 -25.31 7.35 18.30
CA GLU A 222 -24.71 6.45 17.31
C GLU A 222 -23.46 5.77 17.89
N LYS A 223 -22.60 6.51 18.59
CA LYS A 223 -21.45 5.93 19.31
C LYS A 223 -21.89 4.88 20.34
N ALA A 224 -22.89 5.17 21.16
CA ALA A 224 -23.40 4.22 22.15
C ALA A 224 -23.93 2.93 21.50
N ALA A 225 -24.63 3.04 20.37
CA ALA A 225 -25.10 1.88 19.61
C ALA A 225 -23.93 1.03 19.09
N THR A 226 -22.88 1.66 18.54
CA THR A 226 -21.69 0.92 18.09
C THR A 226 -20.94 0.23 19.23
N PHE A 227 -20.86 0.84 20.41
CA PHE A 227 -20.25 0.21 21.57
C PHE A 227 -21.04 -1.00 22.08
N ALA A 228 -22.38 -0.91 22.06
CA ALA A 228 -23.24 -2.03 22.42
C ALA A 228 -23.09 -3.21 21.45
N GLU A 229 -22.98 -2.95 20.15
CA GLU A 229 -22.74 -3.98 19.14
C GLU A 229 -21.37 -4.65 19.31
N ILE A 230 -20.32 -3.88 19.58
CA ILE A 230 -18.97 -4.42 19.87
C ILE A 230 -19.00 -5.28 21.13
N ALA A 231 -19.68 -4.84 22.19
CA ALA A 231 -19.80 -5.61 23.43
C ALA A 231 -20.51 -6.95 23.21
N ALA A 232 -21.61 -6.97 22.43
CA ALA A 232 -22.31 -8.21 22.07
C ALA A 232 -21.47 -9.14 21.19
N ALA A 233 -20.64 -8.59 20.28
CA ALA A 233 -19.71 -9.38 19.49
C ALA A 233 -18.61 -10.03 20.37
N LEU A 234 -18.14 -9.34 21.41
CA LEU A 234 -17.15 -9.89 22.34
C LEU A 234 -17.73 -11.00 23.23
N THR A 235 -18.97 -10.86 23.71
CA THR A 235 -19.61 -11.91 24.51
C THR A 235 -19.83 -13.18 23.69
N THR A 236 -20.34 -13.05 22.46
CA THR A 236 -20.52 -14.19 21.55
C THR A 236 -19.19 -14.84 21.15
N SER A 237 -18.12 -14.06 20.96
CA SER A 237 -16.77 -14.59 20.73
C SER A 237 -16.28 -15.45 21.90
N ASN A 238 -16.44 -14.97 23.14
CA ASN A 238 -16.04 -15.70 24.35
C ASN A 238 -16.85 -17.00 24.53
N GLU A 239 -18.16 -16.98 24.24
CA GLU A 239 -18.98 -18.20 24.27
C GLU A 239 -18.51 -19.25 23.25
N ASN A 240 -18.11 -18.81 22.06
CA ASN A 240 -17.59 -19.71 21.03
C ASN A 240 -16.22 -20.29 21.44
N GLU A 241 -15.34 -19.51 22.05
CA GLU A 241 -14.08 -20.00 22.59
C GLU A 241 -14.29 -21.05 23.69
N ASN A 242 -15.23 -20.81 24.61
CA ASN A 242 -15.61 -21.80 25.63
C ASN A 242 -16.16 -23.10 25.03
N LYS A 243 -16.95 -23.02 23.95
CA LYS A 243 -17.42 -24.21 23.22
C LYS A 243 -16.25 -24.98 22.58
N ARG A 244 -15.28 -24.27 22.00
CA ARG A 244 -14.07 -24.88 21.41
C ARG A 244 -13.24 -25.60 22.48
N LEU A 245 -13.06 -24.99 23.66
CA LEU A 245 -12.35 -25.62 24.78
C LEU A 245 -13.03 -26.91 25.23
N LYS A 246 -14.36 -26.91 25.39
CA LYS A 246 -15.11 -28.13 25.75
C LYS A 246 -14.98 -29.25 24.72
N ILE A 247 -14.96 -28.91 23.43
CA ILE A 247 -14.76 -29.88 22.34
C ILE A 247 -13.34 -30.47 22.43
N GLU A 248 -12.33 -29.65 22.68
CA GLU A 248 -10.94 -30.09 22.78
C GLU A 248 -10.70 -30.95 24.04
N GLU A 249 -11.32 -30.60 25.18
CA GLU A 249 -11.31 -31.43 26.39
C GLU A 249 -11.94 -32.80 26.13
N HIS A 250 -13.09 -32.85 25.46
CA HIS A 250 -13.74 -34.11 25.10
C HIS A 250 -12.86 -34.95 24.17
N ARG A 251 -12.21 -34.33 23.18
CA ARG A 251 -11.26 -35.00 22.29
C ARG A 251 -10.09 -35.59 23.06
N ASN A 252 -9.49 -34.85 23.98
CA ASN A 252 -8.37 -35.31 24.80
C ASN A 252 -8.77 -36.47 25.72
N ARG A 253 -9.99 -36.45 26.27
CA ARG A 253 -10.55 -37.57 27.03
C ARG A 253 -10.64 -38.84 26.19
N LEU A 254 -11.20 -38.77 24.98
CA LEU A 254 -11.30 -39.92 24.08
C LEU A 254 -9.92 -40.47 23.69
N ILE A 255 -8.93 -39.61 23.47
CA ILE A 255 -7.54 -40.02 23.19
C ILE A 255 -6.96 -40.78 24.39
N SER A 256 -7.20 -40.31 25.62
CA SER A 256 -6.75 -40.99 26.84
C SER A 256 -7.41 -42.35 27.01
N GLU A 257 -8.73 -42.44 26.87
CA GLU A 257 -9.49 -43.71 26.96
C GLU A 257 -9.00 -44.71 25.91
N ARG A 258 -8.78 -44.27 24.68
CA ARG A 258 -8.21 -45.10 23.62
C ARG A 258 -6.80 -45.61 23.98
N ASN A 259 -5.94 -44.76 24.50
CA ASN A 259 -4.58 -45.13 24.88
C ASN A 259 -4.56 -46.12 26.06
N GLU A 260 -5.50 -46.00 26.99
CA GLU A 260 -5.69 -46.93 28.10
C GLU A 260 -6.11 -48.32 27.62
N ILE A 261 -7.05 -48.39 26.67
CA ILE A 261 -7.45 -49.65 26.02
C ILE A 261 -6.25 -50.30 25.34
N PHE A 262 -5.46 -49.54 24.56
CA PHE A 262 -4.27 -50.07 23.91
C PHE A 262 -3.23 -50.61 24.91
N ARG A 263 -3.03 -49.92 26.04
CA ARG A 263 -2.13 -50.39 27.10
C ARG A 263 -2.62 -51.71 27.68
N SER A 264 -3.91 -51.81 28.02
CA SER A 264 -4.49 -53.04 28.57
C SER A 264 -4.36 -54.24 27.62
N ILE A 265 -4.57 -54.03 26.32
CA ILE A 265 -4.36 -55.07 25.30
C ILE A 265 -2.90 -55.53 25.29
N LEU A 266 -1.94 -54.60 25.28
CA LEU A 266 -0.52 -54.94 25.27
C LEU A 266 -0.08 -55.71 26.52
N GLU A 267 -0.57 -55.33 27.70
CA GLU A 267 -0.30 -56.04 28.95
C GLU A 267 -0.81 -57.49 28.93
N HIS A 268 -1.97 -57.72 28.28
CA HIS A 268 -2.53 -59.07 28.11
C HIS A 268 -1.73 -59.95 27.14
N PHE A 269 -1.07 -59.37 26.13
CA PHE A 269 -0.22 -60.13 25.18
C PHE A 269 1.18 -60.45 25.71
N ILE A 270 1.65 -59.70 26.72
CA ILE A 270 2.98 -59.88 27.31
C ILE A 270 2.96 -60.90 28.47
N SER A 271 1.80 -61.12 29.09
CA SER A 271 1.60 -62.06 30.21
C SER A 271 1.38 -63.49 29.73
#